data_AF-A0A369LXS3-F1
#
_entry.id   AF-A0A369LXS3-F1
#
_cell.length_a   1.000
_cell.length_b   1.000
_cell.length_c   1.000
_cell.angle_alpha   90.00
_cell.angle_beta   90.00
_cell.angle_gamma   90.00
#
_symmetry.space_group_name_H-M   'P 1'
#
loop_
_entity.id
_entity.type
_entity.pdbx_description
1 polymer ?
#
loop_
_entity_poly.entity_id
_entity_poly.type
_entity_poly.pdbx_seq_one_letter_code
_entity_poly.pdbx_strand_id
1 'polypeptide(L)'
;MASTDTASEPSRFTEAQLAEMGMEYPPPPEVRCLHCGRRKAPFALLIAGKVVWISGGCGCDQERAAKEEEEARRAAEKDRRYTEKLRAVGIPPRYQNAVIDSNEAAMFLADFDSRPGSGLYIQGTCGSGKTSLACALARRLFDAKKRVLVTTAIDMLGEIQRTFDDSSPTLDVVRRYVECDLLVIDDMGKESAGDWAVRTLFQILNARYGEMRSTIVTSEYDPPNLGRRMSRQGFGDPATAILSRLKETCTRIERPDVDFRSLPGGYPGGRATSGTE
;
A
#
# COMPACT_ATOMS: atom_id res chain seq x y z
N MET A 1 -7.83 -4.62 -38.51
CA MET A 1 -7.86 -6.08 -38.69
C MET A 1 -8.12 -6.70 -37.32
N ALA A 2 -9.38 -6.97 -37.03
CA ALA A 2 -9.81 -7.56 -35.77
C ALA A 2 -9.77 -9.09 -35.92
N SER A 3 -8.72 -9.73 -35.41
CA SER A 3 -8.73 -11.17 -35.17
C SER A 3 -9.33 -11.40 -33.80
N THR A 4 -10.63 -11.67 -33.77
CA THR A 4 -11.29 -12.30 -32.63
C THR A 4 -10.90 -13.76 -32.64
N ASP A 5 -9.97 -14.15 -31.77
CA ASP A 5 -9.79 -15.54 -31.35
C ASP A 5 -11.10 -16.01 -30.71
N THR A 6 -11.99 -16.56 -31.52
CA THR A 6 -13.08 -17.41 -31.03
C THR A 6 -12.45 -18.73 -30.60
N ALA A 7 -11.99 -18.78 -29.35
CA ALA A 7 -11.78 -20.05 -28.67
C ALA A 7 -13.14 -20.76 -28.66
N SER A 8 -13.34 -21.67 -29.63
CA SER A 8 -14.48 -22.57 -29.71
C SER A 8 -14.67 -23.19 -28.33
N GLU A 9 -15.81 -22.91 -27.67
CA GLU A 9 -16.17 -23.63 -26.47
C GLU A 9 -16.04 -25.14 -26.75
N PRO A 10 -15.37 -25.91 -25.88
CA PRO A 10 -15.24 -27.34 -26.12
C PRO A 10 -16.65 -27.92 -26.18
N SER A 11 -16.98 -28.49 -27.34
CA SER A 11 -18.32 -29.01 -27.62
C SER A 11 -18.68 -30.04 -26.55
N ARG A 12 -19.79 -29.80 -25.85
CA ARG A 12 -20.33 -30.71 -24.85
C ARG A 12 -21.22 -31.73 -25.55
N PHE A 13 -20.97 -33.00 -25.30
CA PHE A 13 -21.72 -34.10 -25.92
C PHE A 13 -22.51 -34.87 -24.87
N THR A 14 -23.70 -35.32 -25.24
CA THR A 14 -24.47 -36.33 -24.50
C THR A 14 -24.06 -37.73 -24.95
N GLU A 15 -24.45 -38.75 -24.19
CA GLU A 15 -24.21 -40.15 -24.55
C GLU A 15 -24.79 -40.50 -25.91
N ALA A 16 -26.01 -40.02 -26.22
CA ALA A 16 -26.65 -40.24 -27.51
C ALA A 16 -25.84 -39.64 -28.68
N GLN A 17 -25.29 -38.44 -28.50
CA GLN A 17 -24.47 -37.78 -29.53
C GLN A 17 -23.16 -38.53 -29.77
N LEU A 18 -22.53 -39.08 -28.72
CA LEU A 18 -21.32 -39.88 -28.87
C LEU A 18 -21.59 -41.22 -29.57
N ALA A 19 -22.73 -41.84 -29.29
CA ALA A 19 -23.17 -43.07 -29.95
C ALA A 19 -23.43 -42.84 -31.46
N GLU A 20 -24.08 -41.74 -31.83
CA GLU A 20 -24.26 -41.33 -33.23
C GLU A 20 -22.92 -41.10 -33.94
N MET A 21 -21.93 -40.58 -33.24
CA MET A 21 -20.57 -40.36 -33.75
C MET A 21 -19.73 -41.64 -33.83
N GLY A 22 -20.24 -42.79 -33.35
CA GLY A 22 -19.52 -44.07 -33.35
C GLY A 22 -18.28 -44.06 -32.45
N MET A 23 -18.25 -43.20 -31.44
CA MET A 23 -17.09 -43.05 -30.54
C MET A 23 -17.11 -44.15 -29.47
N GLU A 24 -15.93 -44.70 -29.16
CA GLU A 24 -15.77 -45.59 -28.02
C GLU A 24 -15.55 -44.77 -26.74
N TYR A 25 -16.32 -45.04 -25.69
CA TYR A 25 -16.26 -44.30 -24.43
C TYR A 25 -16.55 -45.20 -23.21
N PRO A 26 -15.94 -44.91 -22.05
CA PRO A 26 -16.32 -45.57 -20.80
C PRO A 26 -17.73 -45.13 -20.37
N PRO A 27 -18.47 -45.93 -19.58
CA PRO A 27 -19.79 -45.52 -19.11
C PRO A 27 -19.73 -44.24 -18.25
N PRO A 28 -20.75 -43.36 -18.31
CA PRO A 28 -20.78 -42.15 -17.51
C PRO A 28 -20.77 -42.49 -16.00
N PRO A 29 -19.91 -41.84 -15.20
CA PRO A 29 -19.85 -42.12 -13.77
C PRO A 29 -21.09 -41.60 -13.03
N GLU A 30 -21.54 -42.35 -12.01
CA GLU A 30 -22.55 -41.83 -11.06
C GLU A 30 -21.90 -40.79 -10.14
N VAL A 31 -22.05 -39.52 -10.48
CA VAL A 31 -21.55 -38.41 -9.65
C VAL A 31 -22.69 -37.84 -8.80
N ARG A 32 -22.44 -37.67 -7.50
CA ARG A 32 -23.35 -36.97 -6.59
C ARG A 32 -22.72 -35.65 -6.14
N CYS A 33 -23.56 -34.66 -5.85
CA CYS A 33 -23.12 -33.44 -5.21
C CYS A 33 -22.53 -33.75 -3.83
N LEU A 34 -21.32 -33.27 -3.55
CA LEU A 34 -20.65 -33.44 -2.26
C LEU A 34 -21.34 -32.71 -1.11
N HIS A 35 -22.24 -31.77 -1.43
CA HIS A 35 -22.99 -31.00 -0.44
C HIS A 35 -24.38 -31.61 -0.23
N CYS A 36 -25.25 -31.57 -1.27
CA CYS A 36 -26.65 -31.97 -1.12
C CYS A 36 -26.98 -33.41 -1.51
N GLY A 37 -26.01 -34.19 -2.01
CA GLY A 37 -26.21 -35.60 -2.41
C GLY A 37 -27.01 -35.83 -3.71
N ARG A 38 -27.51 -34.76 -4.36
CA ARG A 38 -28.23 -34.83 -5.64
C ARG A 38 -27.35 -35.45 -6.73
N ARG A 39 -27.93 -36.36 -7.54
CA ARG A 39 -27.25 -36.92 -8.72
C ARG A 39 -26.99 -35.83 -9.75
N LYS A 40 -25.78 -35.81 -10.29
CA LYS A 40 -25.34 -34.85 -11.31
C LYS A 40 -25.24 -35.59 -12.64
N ALA A 41 -25.85 -35.03 -13.67
CA ALA A 41 -25.72 -35.57 -15.02
C ALA A 41 -24.35 -35.18 -15.58
N PRO A 42 -23.46 -36.14 -15.88
CA PRO A 42 -22.21 -35.84 -16.56
C PRO A 42 -22.48 -35.49 -18.02
N PHE A 43 -21.62 -34.65 -18.59
CA PHE A 43 -21.53 -34.40 -20.02
C PHE A 43 -20.13 -34.80 -20.49
N ALA A 44 -20.01 -35.17 -21.76
CA ALA A 44 -18.75 -35.55 -22.36
C ALA A 44 -18.05 -34.36 -23.02
N LEU A 45 -16.73 -34.32 -22.91
CA LEU A 45 -15.86 -33.50 -23.76
C LEU A 45 -14.98 -34.41 -24.61
N LEU A 46 -14.73 -34.01 -25.86
CA LEU A 46 -13.75 -34.64 -26.73
C LEU A 46 -12.40 -33.94 -26.55
N ILE A 47 -11.43 -34.65 -25.97
CA ILE A 47 -10.07 -34.16 -25.72
C ILE A 47 -9.09 -35.10 -26.40
N ALA A 48 -8.35 -34.60 -27.40
CA ALA A 48 -7.38 -35.39 -28.17
C ALA A 48 -7.94 -36.73 -28.70
N GLY A 49 -9.17 -36.71 -29.22
CA GLY A 49 -9.84 -37.89 -29.76
C GLY A 49 -10.40 -38.88 -28.72
N LYS A 50 -10.32 -38.56 -27.42
CA LYS A 50 -10.87 -39.37 -26.33
C LYS A 50 -12.05 -38.68 -25.68
N VAL A 51 -13.03 -39.49 -25.26
CA VAL A 51 -14.19 -39.02 -24.49
C VAL A 51 -13.82 -38.94 -23.01
N VAL A 52 -14.03 -37.76 -22.41
CA VAL A 52 -13.86 -37.52 -20.97
C VAL A 52 -15.18 -37.05 -20.39
N TRP A 53 -15.70 -37.77 -19.40
CA TRP A 53 -16.91 -37.38 -18.66
C TRP A 53 -16.60 -36.35 -17.58
N ILE A 54 -17.35 -35.25 -17.58
CA ILE A 54 -17.22 -34.16 -16.61
C ILE A 54 -18.60 -33.83 -16.04
N SER A 55 -18.66 -33.46 -14.77
CA SER A 55 -19.87 -32.94 -14.14
C SER A 55 -19.64 -31.50 -13.69
N GLY A 56 -20.46 -30.55 -14.16
CA GLY A 56 -20.42 -29.14 -13.73
C GLY A 56 -20.84 -28.94 -12.27
N GLY A 57 -20.92 -27.72 -11.75
CA GLY A 57 -21.46 -27.48 -10.40
C GLY A 57 -22.91 -27.98 -10.23
N CYS A 58 -23.31 -28.38 -9.03
CA CYS A 58 -24.70 -28.75 -8.70
C CYS A 58 -25.59 -27.50 -8.58
N GLY A 59 -25.05 -26.36 -8.17
CA GLY A 59 -25.80 -25.11 -8.00
C GLY A 59 -26.85 -25.16 -6.88
N CYS A 60 -26.69 -26.03 -5.88
CA CYS A 60 -27.53 -26.02 -4.69
C CYS A 60 -27.09 -24.94 -3.69
N ASP A 61 -27.95 -24.59 -2.72
CA ASP A 61 -27.63 -23.59 -1.69
C ASP A 61 -26.38 -23.94 -0.90
N GLN A 62 -26.18 -25.22 -0.57
CA GLN A 62 -25.02 -25.67 0.19
C GLN A 62 -23.70 -25.55 -0.60
N GLU A 63 -23.72 -25.74 -1.93
CA GLU A 63 -22.55 -25.50 -2.77
C GLU A 63 -22.25 -24.00 -2.91
N ARG A 64 -23.29 -23.16 -3.03
CA ARG A 64 -23.13 -21.70 -3.03
C ARG A 64 -22.53 -21.21 -1.71
N ALA A 65 -23.10 -21.64 -0.59
CA ALA A 65 -22.60 -21.29 0.74
C ALA A 65 -21.14 -21.72 0.94
N ALA A 66 -20.77 -22.93 0.52
CA ALA A 66 -19.38 -23.40 0.60
C ALA A 66 -18.42 -22.58 -0.28
N LYS A 67 -18.87 -22.14 -1.47
CA LYS A 67 -18.09 -21.24 -2.35
C LYS A 67 -17.93 -19.85 -1.73
N GLU A 68 -19.01 -19.28 -1.22
CA GLU A 68 -19.02 -17.98 -0.54
C GLU A 68 -18.11 -17.98 0.69
N GLU A 69 -18.13 -19.04 1.50
CA GLU A 69 -17.25 -19.20 2.66
C GLU A 69 -15.77 -19.27 2.26
N GLU A 70 -15.44 -20.05 1.22
CA GLU A 70 -14.08 -20.15 0.70
C GLU A 70 -13.60 -18.84 0.07
N GLU A 71 -14.46 -18.14 -0.66
CA GLU A 71 -14.19 -16.81 -1.21
C GLU A 71 -13.96 -15.78 -0.10
N ALA A 72 -14.80 -15.80 0.94
CA ALA A 72 -14.64 -14.96 2.12
C ALA A 72 -13.32 -15.26 2.86
N ARG A 73 -12.96 -16.54 3.02
CA ARG A 73 -11.68 -16.96 3.61
C ARG A 73 -10.49 -16.45 2.81
N ARG A 74 -10.51 -16.60 1.48
CA ARG A 74 -9.46 -16.08 0.58
C ARG A 74 -9.37 -14.56 0.61
N ALA A 75 -10.50 -13.87 0.63
CA ALA A 75 -10.55 -12.41 0.74
C ALA A 75 -9.96 -11.95 2.08
N ALA A 76 -10.34 -12.58 3.20
CA ALA A 76 -9.79 -12.27 4.52
C ALA A 76 -8.28 -12.51 4.61
N GLU A 77 -7.78 -13.59 4.02
CA GLU A 77 -6.33 -13.86 3.96
C GLU A 77 -5.59 -12.80 3.13
N LYS A 78 -6.16 -12.40 1.99
CA LYS A 78 -5.60 -11.34 1.14
C LYS A 78 -5.55 -10.00 1.88
N ASP A 79 -6.63 -9.63 2.57
CA ASP A 79 -6.72 -8.40 3.35
C ASP A 79 -5.73 -8.38 4.52
N ARG A 80 -5.58 -9.51 5.22
CA ARG A 80 -4.56 -9.67 6.27
C ARG A 80 -3.16 -9.43 5.71
N ARG A 81 -2.83 -10.10 4.60
CA ARG A 81 -1.52 -9.96 3.95
C ARG A 81 -1.27 -8.55 3.44
N TYR A 82 -2.30 -7.88 2.92
CA TYR A 82 -2.20 -6.48 2.49
C TYR A 82 -1.91 -5.56 3.68
N THR A 83 -2.64 -5.74 4.77
CA THR A 83 -2.45 -5.00 6.03
C THR A 83 -1.05 -5.18 6.60
N GLU A 84 -0.52 -6.41 6.62
CA GLU A 84 0.85 -6.69 7.06
C GLU A 84 1.89 -5.96 6.21
N LYS A 85 1.71 -5.94 4.89
CA LYS A 85 2.61 -5.22 3.98
C LYS A 85 2.57 -3.71 4.19
N LEU A 86 1.39 -3.13 4.41
CA LEU A 86 1.27 -1.70 4.74
C LEU A 86 1.98 -1.36 6.06
N ARG A 87 1.86 -2.22 7.07
CA ARG A 87 2.59 -2.06 8.34
C ARG A 87 4.10 -2.15 8.14
N ALA A 88 4.57 -3.06 7.30
CA ALA A 88 6.00 -3.25 7.04
C ALA A 88 6.66 -2.01 6.38
N VAL A 89 5.90 -1.22 5.63
CA VAL A 89 6.37 0.07 5.07
C VAL A 89 6.08 1.26 5.99
N GLY A 90 5.60 1.00 7.21
CA GLY A 90 5.36 2.02 8.23
C GLY A 90 4.02 2.75 8.12
N ILE A 91 3.00 2.16 7.47
CA ILE A 91 1.63 2.70 7.45
C ILE A 91 0.77 1.99 8.51
N PRO A 92 0.45 2.65 9.64
CA PRO A 92 -0.40 2.08 10.70
C PRO A 92 -1.82 1.77 10.23
N PRO A 93 -2.52 0.81 10.87
CA PRO A 93 -3.93 0.49 10.58
C PRO A 93 -4.85 1.71 10.52
N ARG A 94 -4.63 2.69 11.42
CA ARG A 94 -5.43 3.92 11.49
C ARG A 94 -5.43 4.74 10.19
N TYR A 95 -4.39 4.63 9.36
CA TYR A 95 -4.23 5.44 8.15
C TYR A 95 -4.37 4.63 6.85
N GLN A 96 -4.76 3.36 6.92
CA GLN A 96 -4.91 2.52 5.71
C GLN A 96 -6.04 3.00 4.79
N ASN A 97 -7.05 3.62 5.37
CA ASN A 97 -8.19 4.22 4.66
C ASN A 97 -8.06 5.73 4.51
N ALA A 98 -6.87 6.30 4.72
CA ALA A 98 -6.64 7.71 4.52
C ALA A 98 -6.84 8.09 3.04
N VAL A 99 -7.36 9.30 2.83
CA VAL A 99 -7.69 9.82 1.50
C VAL A 99 -6.80 11.00 1.14
N ILE A 100 -6.72 11.27 -0.15
CA ILE A 100 -6.05 12.45 -0.71
C ILE A 100 -7.13 13.49 -0.94
N ASP A 101 -6.92 14.67 -0.37
CA ASP A 101 -7.93 15.70 -0.19
C ASP A 101 -7.43 17.11 -0.57
N SER A 102 -6.29 17.19 -1.24
CA SER A 102 -5.70 18.43 -1.74
C SER A 102 -5.22 18.26 -3.18
N ASN A 103 -5.32 19.32 -3.95
CA ASN A 103 -4.93 19.32 -5.36
C ASN A 103 -3.41 19.16 -5.51
N GLU A 104 -2.64 19.79 -4.64
CA GLU A 104 -1.17 19.71 -4.59
C GLU A 104 -0.72 18.27 -4.37
N ALA A 105 -1.40 17.55 -3.46
CA ALA A 105 -1.12 16.14 -3.19
C ALA A 105 -1.51 15.24 -4.37
N ALA A 106 -2.64 15.51 -5.03
CA ALA A 106 -3.05 14.80 -6.23
C ALA A 106 -2.08 15.02 -7.40
N MET A 107 -1.63 16.27 -7.61
CA MET A 107 -0.63 16.63 -8.60
C MET A 107 0.72 15.97 -8.32
N PHE A 108 1.16 15.94 -7.06
CA PHE A 108 2.38 15.25 -6.67
C PHE A 108 2.36 13.77 -7.07
N LEU A 109 1.23 13.07 -6.89
CA LEU A 109 1.12 11.69 -7.35
C LEU A 109 1.13 11.55 -8.86
N ALA A 110 0.41 12.43 -9.57
CA ALA A 110 0.35 12.40 -11.03
C ALA A 110 1.73 12.62 -11.65
N ASP A 111 2.51 13.52 -11.05
CA ASP A 111 3.82 13.92 -11.55
C ASP A 111 4.98 13.08 -11.00
N PHE A 112 4.74 12.15 -10.06
CA PHE A 112 5.79 11.49 -9.26
C PHE A 112 6.97 10.94 -10.09
N ASP A 113 6.68 10.25 -11.19
CA ASP A 113 7.70 9.66 -12.07
C ASP A 113 8.29 10.68 -13.07
N SER A 114 7.53 11.72 -13.42
CA SER A 114 7.95 12.75 -14.39
C SER A 114 8.75 13.89 -13.76
N ARG A 115 8.65 14.06 -12.43
CA ARG A 115 9.35 15.08 -11.64
C ARG A 115 10.08 14.41 -10.47
N PRO A 116 11.15 13.63 -10.76
CA PRO A 116 11.94 12.99 -9.72
C PRO A 116 12.50 14.04 -8.75
N GLY A 117 12.65 13.67 -7.48
CA GLY A 117 13.17 14.55 -6.44
C GLY A 117 12.15 15.54 -5.88
N SER A 118 10.99 15.71 -6.53
CA SER A 118 9.90 16.52 -5.96
C SER A 118 9.42 15.94 -4.62
N GLY A 119 9.02 16.80 -3.71
CA GLY A 119 8.57 16.43 -2.37
C GLY A 119 7.37 17.24 -1.91
N LEU A 120 6.91 16.96 -0.70
CA LEU A 120 5.87 17.75 -0.04
C LEU A 120 6.29 18.13 1.38
N TYR A 121 5.94 19.34 1.78
CA TYR A 121 6.03 19.80 3.15
C TYR A 121 4.62 20.06 3.68
N ILE A 122 4.08 19.10 4.42
CA ILE A 122 2.71 19.14 4.93
C ILE A 122 2.74 19.74 6.34
N GLN A 123 2.26 20.98 6.45
CA GLN A 123 2.27 21.75 7.68
C GLN A 123 0.87 21.92 8.27
N GLY A 124 0.76 21.96 9.59
CA GLY A 124 -0.48 22.29 10.29
C GLY A 124 -0.43 21.88 11.75
N THR A 125 -1.47 22.21 12.52
CA THR A 125 -1.52 21.92 13.96
C THR A 125 -1.75 20.45 14.27
N CYS A 126 -1.70 20.06 15.55
CA CYS A 126 -1.99 18.69 15.96
C CYS A 126 -3.41 18.31 15.52
N GLY A 127 -3.57 17.12 14.95
CA GLY A 127 -4.88 16.63 14.53
C GLY A 127 -5.38 17.14 13.16
N SER A 128 -4.69 18.07 12.50
CA SER A 128 -5.03 18.62 11.17
C SER A 128 -4.90 17.63 9.98
N GLY A 129 -4.66 16.35 10.25
CA GLY A 129 -4.61 15.29 9.23
C GLY A 129 -3.34 15.26 8.37
N LYS A 130 -2.22 15.82 8.83
CA LYS A 130 -0.92 15.78 8.12
C LYS A 130 -0.45 14.34 7.84
N THR A 131 -0.33 13.54 8.91
CA THR A 131 0.05 12.12 8.83
C THR A 131 -0.92 11.33 7.98
N SER A 132 -2.23 11.64 8.08
CA SER A 132 -3.26 11.00 7.26
C SER A 132 -2.99 11.21 5.76
N LEU A 133 -2.79 12.46 5.33
CA LEU A 133 -2.48 12.78 3.94
C LEU A 133 -1.17 12.14 3.48
N ALA A 134 -0.12 12.19 4.31
CA ALA A 134 1.16 11.58 4.00
C ALA A 134 1.06 10.05 3.81
N CYS A 135 0.32 9.37 4.70
CA CYS A 135 0.05 7.94 4.58
C CYS A 135 -0.84 7.60 3.37
N ALA A 136 -1.81 8.45 3.02
CA ALA A 136 -2.64 8.25 1.83
C ALA A 136 -1.79 8.27 0.55
N LEU A 137 -0.87 9.23 0.43
CA LEU A 137 0.08 9.32 -0.67
C LEU A 137 1.03 8.14 -0.72
N ALA A 138 1.63 7.79 0.43
CA ALA A 138 2.51 6.64 0.58
C ALA A 138 1.82 5.33 0.16
N ARG A 139 0.56 5.14 0.57
CA ARG A 139 -0.24 3.97 0.19
C ARG A 139 -0.47 3.89 -1.32
N ARG A 140 -0.82 5.01 -1.97
CA ARG A 140 -1.04 5.03 -3.44
C ARG A 140 0.24 4.63 -4.19
N LEU A 141 1.39 5.12 -3.76
CA LEU A 141 2.68 4.77 -4.37
C LEU A 141 3.11 3.33 -4.06
N PHE A 142 2.82 2.84 -2.85
CA PHE A 142 3.00 1.43 -2.49
C PHE A 142 2.15 0.51 -3.38
N ASP A 143 0.88 0.86 -3.60
CA ASP A 143 -0.02 0.12 -4.48
C ASP A 143 0.50 0.13 -5.94
N ALA A 144 1.11 1.24 -6.36
CA ALA A 144 1.83 1.41 -7.63
C ALA A 144 3.23 0.76 -7.66
N LYS A 145 3.55 -0.12 -6.70
CA LYS A 145 4.80 -0.90 -6.62
C LYS A 145 6.08 -0.09 -6.45
N LYS A 146 5.98 1.15 -5.96
CA LYS A 146 7.14 1.94 -5.52
C LYS A 146 7.63 1.45 -4.15
N ARG A 147 8.93 1.56 -3.91
CA ARG A 147 9.55 1.34 -2.60
C ARG A 147 9.25 2.56 -1.73
N VAL A 148 8.38 2.39 -0.75
CA VAL A 148 7.93 3.46 0.14
C VAL A 148 8.35 3.13 1.57
N LEU A 149 8.78 4.13 2.32
CA LEU A 149 8.98 4.04 3.76
C LEU A 149 8.31 5.23 4.44
N VAL A 150 7.54 4.93 5.48
CA VAL A 150 6.92 5.92 6.37
C VAL A 150 7.49 5.71 7.76
N THR A 151 7.99 6.79 8.36
CA THR A 151 8.61 6.72 9.69
C THR A 151 8.52 8.08 10.35
N THR A 152 8.64 8.13 11.68
CA THR A 152 8.90 9.39 12.37
C THR A 152 10.40 9.68 12.36
N ALA A 153 10.79 10.96 12.49
CA ALA A 153 12.21 11.30 12.66
C ALA A 153 12.82 10.57 13.87
N ILE A 154 12.07 10.46 14.97
CA ILE A 154 12.49 9.79 16.21
C ILE A 154 12.71 8.29 15.98
N ASP A 155 11.76 7.59 15.35
CA ASP A 155 11.85 6.15 15.13
C ASP A 155 12.98 5.79 14.15
N MET A 156 13.13 6.58 13.08
CA MET A 156 14.22 6.41 12.12
C MET A 156 15.58 6.56 12.78
N LEU A 157 15.78 7.63 13.56
CA LEU A 157 17.01 7.86 14.31
C LEU A 157 17.23 6.73 15.32
N GLY A 158 16.21 6.35 16.08
CA GLY A 158 16.31 5.24 17.03
C GLY A 158 16.69 3.91 16.37
N GLU A 159 16.17 3.60 15.17
CA GLU A 159 16.56 2.41 14.42
C GLU A 159 18.03 2.45 14.01
N ILE A 160 18.50 3.58 13.48
CA ILE A 160 19.91 3.77 13.11
C ILE A 160 20.81 3.66 14.34
N GLN A 161 20.42 4.27 15.46
CA GLN A 161 21.22 4.27 16.69
C GLN A 161 21.42 2.85 17.24
N ARG A 162 20.38 2.01 17.23
CA ARG A 162 20.49 0.61 17.69
C ARG A 162 21.50 -0.23 16.90
N THR A 163 21.77 0.12 15.64
CA THR A 163 22.79 -0.60 14.85
C THR A 163 24.21 -0.41 15.37
N PHE A 164 24.48 0.66 16.12
CA PHE A 164 25.80 0.90 16.70
C PHE A 164 26.13 -0.09 17.84
N ASP A 165 25.10 -0.61 18.51
CA ASP A 165 25.27 -1.55 19.62
C ASP A 165 25.34 -3.01 19.14
N ASP A 166 24.72 -3.35 18.00
CA ASP A 166 24.44 -4.74 17.59
C ASP A 166 25.44 -5.36 16.59
N SER A 167 26.61 -4.75 16.32
CA SER A 167 27.58 -5.22 15.30
C SER A 167 27.01 -5.33 13.87
N SER A 168 25.78 -4.88 13.65
CA SER A 168 25.11 -4.84 12.35
C SER A 168 25.69 -3.72 11.49
N PRO A 169 25.76 -3.85 10.16
CA PRO A 169 26.23 -2.75 9.32
C PRO A 169 25.24 -1.58 9.40
N THR A 170 25.55 -0.55 10.19
CA THR A 170 24.80 0.73 10.23
C THR A 170 24.48 1.25 8.83
N LEU A 171 25.37 0.98 7.87
CA LEU A 171 25.22 1.33 6.47
C LEU A 171 23.93 0.76 5.85
N ASP A 172 23.52 -0.47 6.16
CA ASP A 172 22.34 -1.08 5.53
C ASP A 172 21.03 -0.43 6.00
N VAL A 173 20.95 -0.06 7.28
CA VAL A 173 19.78 0.64 7.84
C VAL A 173 19.69 2.07 7.33
N VAL A 174 20.81 2.80 7.20
CA VAL A 174 20.79 4.13 6.57
C VAL A 174 20.43 4.00 5.08
N ARG A 175 20.96 2.97 4.42
CA ARG A 175 20.74 2.72 2.99
C ARG A 175 19.28 2.50 2.67
N ARG A 176 18.46 1.81 3.46
CA ARG A 176 17.01 1.72 3.17
C ARG A 176 16.30 3.08 3.12
N TYR A 177 16.69 4.02 3.99
CA TYR A 177 16.10 5.37 4.03
C TYR A 177 16.57 6.26 2.88
N VAL A 178 17.80 6.07 2.39
CA VAL A 178 18.29 6.73 1.17
C VAL A 178 17.69 6.06 -0.08
N GLU A 179 17.72 4.73 -0.09
CA GLU A 179 17.18 3.63 -0.91
C GLU A 179 15.75 3.70 -1.45
N CYS A 180 14.80 4.16 -0.66
CA CYS A 180 13.40 4.12 -1.08
C CYS A 180 13.06 5.23 -2.11
N ASP A 181 12.11 4.93 -2.99
CA ASP A 181 11.62 5.86 -4.01
C ASP A 181 10.89 7.03 -3.33
N LEU A 182 10.11 6.73 -2.29
CA LEU A 182 9.52 7.74 -1.40
C LEU A 182 9.89 7.48 0.07
N LEU A 183 10.40 8.51 0.74
CA LEU A 183 10.53 8.58 2.19
C LEU A 183 9.53 9.58 2.75
N VAL A 184 8.70 9.15 3.70
CA VAL A 184 7.87 10.01 4.53
C VAL A 184 8.50 10.12 5.91
N ILE A 185 8.86 11.35 6.30
CA ILE A 185 9.32 11.69 7.65
C ILE A 185 8.18 12.42 8.34
N ASP A 186 7.45 11.69 9.18
CA ASP A 186 6.33 12.21 9.97
C ASP A 186 6.83 12.93 11.23
N ASP A 187 6.15 14.01 11.61
CA ASP A 187 6.33 14.76 12.84
C ASP A 187 7.75 15.32 13.05
N MET A 188 8.33 15.88 12.00
CA MET A 188 9.66 16.51 12.04
C MET A 188 9.68 17.76 12.93
N GLY A 189 10.68 17.86 13.81
CA GLY A 189 10.84 18.92 14.81
C GLY A 189 10.40 18.52 16.24
N LYS A 190 10.00 17.26 16.45
CA LYS A 190 9.70 16.68 17.78
C LYS A 190 10.87 15.91 18.38
N GLU A 191 11.86 15.53 17.56
CA GLU A 191 13.09 14.89 17.98
C GLU A 191 13.95 15.79 18.89
N SER A 192 14.79 15.17 19.71
CA SER A 192 15.82 15.91 20.44
C SER A 192 16.85 16.45 19.44
N ALA A 193 17.05 17.77 19.46
CA ALA A 193 17.96 18.48 18.54
C ALA A 193 19.45 18.28 18.89
N GLY A 194 19.87 17.04 19.16
CA GLY A 194 21.27 16.70 19.37
C GLY A 194 22.08 16.70 18.06
N ASP A 195 23.39 16.94 18.15
CA ASP A 195 24.29 17.04 16.98
C ASP A 195 24.16 15.83 16.05
N TRP A 196 24.20 14.64 16.64
CA TRP A 196 24.11 13.38 15.90
C TRP A 196 22.78 13.24 15.14
N ALA A 197 21.66 13.62 15.76
CA ALA A 197 20.34 13.54 15.14
C ALA A 197 20.24 14.46 13.91
N VAL A 198 20.65 15.73 14.07
CA VAL A 198 20.61 16.72 12.98
C VAL A 198 21.57 16.33 11.86
N ARG A 199 22.78 15.85 12.18
CA ARG A 199 23.74 15.38 11.17
C ARG A 199 23.25 14.17 10.41
N THR A 200 22.63 13.21 11.10
CA THR A 200 22.08 11.99 10.46
C THR A 200 20.92 12.34 9.54
N LEU A 201 20.00 13.21 9.98
CA LEU A 201 18.92 13.74 9.15
C LEU A 201 19.48 14.46 7.92
N PHE A 202 20.49 15.30 8.11
CA PHE A 202 21.16 15.99 7.02
C PHE A 202 21.77 15.02 6.01
N GLN A 203 22.50 13.99 6.48
CA GLN A 203 23.12 12.99 5.60
C GLN A 203 22.08 12.26 4.75
N ILE A 204 20.98 11.80 5.35
CA ILE A 204 19.91 11.09 4.65
C ILE A 204 19.26 12.01 3.62
N LEU A 205 18.82 13.20 4.03
CA LEU A 205 18.14 14.16 3.15
C LEU A 205 19.07 14.65 2.03
N ASN A 206 20.35 14.86 2.31
CA ASN A 206 21.33 15.26 1.31
C ASN A 206 21.59 14.16 0.27
N ALA A 207 21.72 12.90 0.70
CA ALA A 207 21.89 11.78 -0.21
C ALA A 207 20.65 11.60 -1.11
N ARG A 208 19.45 11.71 -0.53
CA ARG A 208 18.19 11.67 -1.29
C ARG A 208 18.07 12.83 -2.28
N TYR A 209 18.49 14.03 -1.87
CA TYR A 209 18.52 15.22 -2.72
C TYR A 209 19.44 15.01 -3.92
N GLY A 210 20.68 14.53 -3.71
CA GLY A 210 21.64 14.29 -4.79
C GLY A 210 21.19 13.21 -5.80
N GLU A 211 20.42 12.23 -5.34
CA GLU A 211 19.89 11.14 -6.16
C GLU A 211 18.47 11.41 -6.69
N MET A 212 17.96 12.64 -6.57
CA MET A 212 16.63 13.05 -7.02
C MET A 212 15.50 12.14 -6.48
N ARG A 213 15.52 11.87 -5.18
CA ARG A 213 14.56 10.99 -4.50
C ARG A 213 13.54 11.76 -3.69
N SER A 214 12.26 11.46 -3.93
CA SER A 214 11.13 12.21 -3.39
C SER A 214 11.00 12.05 -1.88
N THR A 215 10.78 13.15 -1.17
CA THR A 215 10.62 13.14 0.29
C THR A 215 9.38 13.92 0.70
N ILE A 216 8.56 13.32 1.56
CA ILE A 216 7.44 14.02 2.22
C ILE A 216 7.82 14.25 3.67
N VAL A 217 7.64 15.47 4.14
CA VAL A 217 7.84 15.85 5.54
C VAL A 217 6.50 16.33 6.09
N THR A 218 6.15 15.89 7.30
CA THR A 218 5.07 16.53 8.07
C THR A 218 5.67 17.29 9.24
N SER A 219 5.11 18.46 9.56
CA SER A 219 5.56 19.25 10.72
C SER A 219 4.44 20.12 11.28
N GLU A 220 4.54 20.42 12.57
CA GLU A 220 3.73 21.46 13.24
C GLU A 220 4.32 22.86 13.08
N TYR A 221 5.57 22.96 12.61
CA TYR A 221 6.28 24.22 12.43
C TYR A 221 6.31 24.62 10.96
N ASP A 222 6.38 25.92 10.69
CA ASP A 222 6.85 26.38 9.38
C ASP A 222 8.37 26.10 9.21
N PRO A 223 8.89 26.12 7.98
CA PRO A 223 10.31 25.83 7.75
C PRO A 223 11.26 26.73 8.58
N PRO A 224 11.08 28.06 8.68
CA PRO A 224 11.90 28.90 9.58
C PRO A 224 11.90 28.45 11.05
N ASN A 225 10.74 28.14 11.61
CA ASN A 225 10.58 27.71 13.00
C ASN A 225 11.13 26.29 13.22
N LEU A 226 11.00 25.40 12.24
CA LEU A 226 11.66 24.10 12.24
C LEU A 226 13.18 24.25 12.32
N GLY A 227 13.77 25.12 11.49
CA GLY A 227 15.21 25.40 11.53
C GLY A 227 15.68 25.91 12.87
N ARG A 228 14.94 26.86 13.45
CA ARG A 228 15.22 27.35 14.81
C ARG A 228 15.21 26.23 15.83
N ARG A 229 14.24 25.31 15.76
CA ARG A 229 14.18 24.15 16.66
C ARG A 229 15.38 23.22 16.50
N MET A 230 15.77 22.90 15.27
CA MET A 230 16.92 22.03 14.97
C MET A 230 18.25 22.70 15.35
N SER A 231 18.31 24.04 15.34
CA SER A 231 19.51 24.82 15.65
C SER A 231 19.67 25.17 17.13
N ARG A 232 18.72 24.79 18.01
CA ARG A 232 18.69 25.22 19.44
C ARG A 232 19.98 24.90 20.23
N GLN A 233 20.79 23.97 19.75
CA GLN A 233 22.03 23.51 20.40
C GLN A 233 23.31 23.99 19.66
N GLY A 234 23.20 24.99 18.76
CA GLY A 234 24.36 25.55 18.05
C GLY A 234 24.68 24.90 16.69
N PHE A 235 23.78 24.06 16.16
CA PHE A 235 23.97 23.33 14.90
C PHE A 235 23.33 24.03 13.69
N GLY A 236 23.60 25.32 13.54
CA GLY A 236 22.99 26.16 12.52
C GLY A 236 23.24 25.67 11.09
N ASP A 237 24.44 25.18 10.78
CA ASP A 237 24.82 24.88 9.39
C ASP A 237 24.06 23.67 8.83
N PRO A 238 24.03 22.49 9.49
CA PRO A 238 23.29 21.34 8.95
C PRO A 238 21.77 21.58 8.93
N ALA A 239 21.22 22.24 9.95
CA ALA A 239 19.80 22.58 10.01
C ALA A 239 19.39 23.54 8.87
N THR A 240 20.22 24.56 8.61
CA THR A 240 20.01 25.51 7.49
C THR A 240 20.06 24.78 6.15
N ALA A 241 21.00 23.85 6.00
CA ALA A 241 21.19 23.08 4.79
C ALA A 241 20.01 22.13 4.52
N ILE A 242 19.44 21.50 5.56
CA ILE A 242 18.21 20.70 5.47
C ILE A 242 17.06 21.57 4.96
N LEU A 243 16.84 22.73 5.59
CA LEU A 243 15.76 23.62 5.19
C LEU A 243 15.90 24.14 3.77
N SER A 244 17.12 24.43 3.33
CA SER A 244 17.39 24.87 1.95
C SER A 244 16.91 23.82 0.95
N ARG A 245 17.28 22.55 1.16
CA ARG A 245 16.88 21.43 0.29
C ARG A 245 15.38 21.22 0.30
N LEU A 246 14.75 21.24 1.48
CA LEU A 246 13.30 21.08 1.61
C LEU A 246 12.54 22.23 0.91
N LYS A 247 13.03 23.47 1.00
CA LYS A 247 12.39 24.61 0.32
C LYS A 247 12.50 24.53 -1.20
N GLU A 248 13.59 23.96 -1.70
CA GLU A 248 13.83 23.80 -3.13
C GLU A 248 12.99 22.67 -3.73
N THR A 249 12.89 21.53 -3.04
CA THR A 249 12.26 20.33 -3.60
C THR A 249 10.81 20.12 -3.18
N CYS A 250 10.38 20.65 -2.03
CA CYS A 250 9.06 20.37 -1.49
C CYS A 250 8.04 21.47 -1.81
N THR A 251 6.91 21.07 -2.39
CA THR A 251 5.72 21.92 -2.43
C THR A 251 5.05 21.93 -1.05
N ARG A 252 4.75 23.11 -0.53
CA ARG A 252 4.15 23.27 0.81
C ARG A 252 2.63 23.08 0.73
N ILE A 253 2.08 22.27 1.62
CA ILE A 253 0.64 22.09 1.83
C ILE A 253 0.33 22.53 3.24
N GLU A 254 -0.46 23.58 3.39
CA GLU A 254 -0.95 24.04 4.69
C GLU A 254 -2.29 23.36 5.00
N ARG A 255 -2.37 22.75 6.19
CA ARG A 255 -3.59 22.13 6.70
C ARG A 255 -4.35 23.12 7.59
N PRO A 256 -5.68 23.06 7.60
CA PRO A 256 -6.48 23.93 8.44
C PRO A 256 -6.15 23.70 9.92
N ASP A 257 -6.30 24.76 10.72
CA ASP A 257 -6.12 24.71 12.17
C ASP A 257 -7.36 24.09 12.84
N VAL A 258 -7.55 22.79 12.58
CA VAL A 258 -8.67 22.00 13.09
C VAL A 258 -8.14 20.66 13.55
N ASP A 259 -8.41 20.30 14.81
CA ASP A 259 -8.18 18.94 15.28
C ASP A 259 -9.35 18.03 14.88
N PHE A 260 -9.24 17.41 13.72
CA PHE A 260 -10.26 16.46 13.23
C PHE A 260 -10.43 15.23 14.12
N ARG A 261 -9.51 14.93 15.04
CA ARG A 261 -9.65 13.83 16.00
C ARG A 261 -10.67 14.17 17.09
N SER A 262 -10.95 15.45 17.30
CA SER A 262 -11.94 15.95 18.26
C SER A 262 -13.34 16.12 17.67
N LEU A 263 -13.48 16.08 16.34
CA LEU A 263 -14.76 16.28 15.66
C LEU A 263 -15.59 14.98 15.58
N PRO A 264 -16.92 15.05 15.72
CA PRO A 264 -17.80 13.91 15.44
C PRO A 264 -17.65 13.48 13.98
N GLY A 265 -17.24 12.22 13.75
CA GLY A 265 -16.99 11.68 12.41
C GLY A 265 -15.52 11.69 11.96
N GLY A 266 -14.61 12.31 12.71
CA GLY A 266 -13.17 12.24 12.44
C GLY A 266 -12.72 13.06 11.23
N TYR A 267 -11.63 12.62 10.59
CA TYR A 267 -11.08 13.29 9.40
C TYR A 267 -11.98 13.10 8.17
N PRO A 268 -12.35 14.18 7.43
CA PRO A 268 -13.22 14.07 6.28
C PRO A 268 -12.67 13.10 5.23
N GLY A 269 -13.45 12.08 4.89
CA GLY A 269 -13.10 11.05 3.91
C GLY A 269 -12.44 9.78 4.48
N GLY A 270 -12.12 9.72 5.77
CA GLY A 270 -11.85 8.44 6.44
C GLY A 270 -13.18 7.75 6.72
N ARG A 271 -13.41 6.54 6.17
CA ARG A 271 -14.59 5.75 6.58
C ARG A 271 -14.57 5.61 8.10
N ALA A 272 -15.66 6.01 8.75
CA ALA A 272 -15.95 5.55 10.10
C ALA A 272 -15.84 4.03 10.07
N THR A 273 -14.99 3.46 10.91
CA THR A 273 -15.16 2.06 11.29
C THR A 273 -16.53 2.02 11.94
N SER A 274 -17.53 1.55 11.20
CA SER A 274 -18.84 1.23 11.76
C SER A 274 -18.57 0.27 12.91
N GLY A 275 -18.66 0.78 14.13
CA GLY A 275 -18.84 -0.06 15.30
C GLY A 275 -20.09 -0.88 15.02
N THR A 276 -19.90 -2.20 15.03
CA THR A 276 -21.00 -3.14 15.26
C THR A 276 -21.71 -2.70 16.53
N GLU A 277 -23.00 -2.38 16.38
CA GLU A 277 -23.97 -2.31 17.48
C GLU A 277 -24.00 -3.62 18.29
#